data_AF-A0A9P1IWS6-F1
#
_entry.id   AF-A0A9P1IWS6-F1
#
_cell.length_a   1.000
_cell.length_b   1.000
_cell.length_c   1.000
_cell.angle_alpha   90.00
_cell.angle_beta   90.00
_cell.angle_gamma   90.00
#
_symmetry.space_group_name_H-M   'P 1'
#
loop_
_entity.id
_entity.type
_entity.pdbx_description
1 polymer ?
#
loop_
_entity_poly.entity_id
_entity_poly.type
_entity_poly.pdbx_seq_one_letter_code
_entity_poly.pdbx_strand_id
1 'polypeptide(L)'
;MKVFIFLVLFFKCAFATFPFQKLTECGVSNETISGIHEIINEHQKLIDLAANNKRAKNTEVQSMKAAIDQYVENSAPEEDKSIWLTCMSSN
;
A
#
# COMPACT_ATOMS: atom_id res chain seq x y z
N MET A 1 3.15 17.50 -11.60
CA MET A 1 3.61 16.75 -10.41
C MET A 1 3.88 15.32 -10.84
N LYS A 2 5.14 14.86 -10.73
CA LYS A 2 5.58 13.51 -11.11
C LYS A 2 5.75 12.68 -9.83
N VAL A 3 4.65 12.11 -9.33
CA VAL A 3 4.62 11.19 -8.18
C VAL A 3 4.35 9.80 -8.75
N PHE A 4 5.36 9.13 -9.32
CA PHE A 4 5.03 7.99 -10.21
C PHE A 4 5.94 6.77 -10.22
N ILE A 5 7.01 6.66 -9.42
CA ILE A 5 8.04 5.66 -9.73
C ILE A 5 8.22 4.56 -8.67
N PHE A 6 8.04 4.81 -7.37
CA PHE A 6 8.31 3.76 -6.39
C PHE A 6 7.22 2.69 -6.31
N LEU A 7 5.93 3.08 -6.35
CA LEU A 7 4.82 2.12 -6.21
C LEU A 7 4.64 1.21 -7.44
N VAL A 8 5.20 1.56 -8.60
CA VAL A 8 5.00 0.80 -9.85
C VAL A 8 6.08 -0.29 -10.04
N LEU A 9 7.25 -0.15 -9.41
CA LEU A 9 8.37 -1.09 -9.60
C LEU A 9 8.29 -2.34 -8.70
N PHE A 10 7.57 -2.29 -7.58
CA PHE A 10 7.47 -3.43 -6.66
C PHE A 10 6.46 -4.50 -7.09
N PHE A 11 5.51 -4.20 -7.98
CA PHE A 11 4.41 -5.12 -8.33
C PHE A 11 4.71 -6.15 -9.42
N LYS A 12 5.97 -6.25 -9.89
CA LYS A 12 6.36 -7.30 -10.85
C LYS A 12 6.75 -8.63 -10.18
N CYS A 13 7.05 -8.62 -8.89
CA CYS A 13 7.23 -9.83 -8.11
C CYS A 13 6.18 -9.87 -7.00
N ALA A 14 5.65 -11.06 -6.74
CA ALA A 14 4.62 -11.34 -5.74
C ALA A 14 4.78 -10.51 -4.45
N PHE A 15 3.63 -10.11 -3.87
CA PHE A 15 3.29 -9.71 -2.49
C PHE A 15 4.35 -9.37 -1.42
N ALA A 16 5.56 -9.89 -1.49
CA ALA A 16 6.60 -9.87 -0.47
C ALA A 16 7.32 -8.52 -0.24
N THR A 17 6.94 -7.41 -0.88
CA THR A 17 7.69 -6.15 -0.72
C THR A 17 6.81 -4.91 -0.58
N PHE A 18 5.70 -5.01 0.14
CA PHE A 18 5.16 -3.78 0.74
C PHE A 18 6.15 -3.29 1.80
N PRO A 19 6.54 -2.00 1.81
CA PRO A 19 7.68 -1.52 2.59
C PRO A 19 7.30 -1.25 4.07
N PHE A 20 6.72 -2.24 4.75
CA PHE A 20 6.32 -2.14 6.16
C PHE A 20 7.49 -1.72 7.04
N GLN A 21 8.68 -2.29 6.81
CA GLN A 21 9.88 -1.91 7.55
C GLN A 21 10.22 -0.41 7.38
N LYS A 22 10.11 0.14 6.16
CA LYS A 22 10.34 1.57 5.91
C LYS A 22 9.29 2.42 6.64
N LEU A 23 8.04 1.98 6.68
CA LEU A 23 6.97 2.69 7.39
C LEU A 23 7.20 2.70 8.90
N THR A 24 7.64 1.59 9.47
CA THR A 24 8.05 1.51 10.88
C THR A 24 9.27 2.40 11.14
N GLU A 25 10.27 2.41 10.26
CA GLU A 25 11.45 3.30 10.35
C GLU A 25 11.08 4.78 10.25
N CYS A 26 10.06 5.11 9.46
CA CYS A 26 9.50 6.46 9.37
C CYS A 26 8.67 6.86 10.60
N GLY A 27 8.33 5.92 11.48
CA GLY A 27 7.58 6.18 12.71
C GLY A 27 6.06 6.04 12.57
N VAL A 28 5.55 5.39 11.51
CA VAL A 28 4.12 5.07 11.42
C VAL A 28 3.77 4.07 12.53
N SER A 29 2.66 4.32 13.23
CA SER A 29 2.23 3.44 14.32
C SER A 29 1.94 2.00 13.84
N ASN A 30 2.15 1.04 14.74
CA ASN A 30 1.83 -0.36 14.49
C ASN A 30 0.33 -0.59 14.24
N GLU A 31 -0.53 0.26 14.80
CA GLU A 31 -1.99 0.18 14.59
C GLU A 31 -2.34 0.51 13.14
N THR A 32 -1.83 1.62 12.62
CA THR A 32 -1.99 2.00 11.21
C THR A 32 -1.36 0.97 10.28
N ILE A 33 -0.17 0.45 10.61
CA ILE A 33 0.48 -0.63 9.84
C ILE A 33 -0.39 -1.89 9.82
N SER A 34 -0.99 -2.26 10.96
CA SER A 34 -1.84 -3.45 11.07
C SER A 34 -3.08 -3.34 10.18
N GLY A 35 -3.77 -2.19 10.18
CA GLY A 35 -4.93 -2.02 9.31
C GLY A 35 -4.58 -2.00 7.82
N ILE A 36 -3.43 -1.43 7.45
CA ILE A 36 -2.90 -1.52 6.08
C ILE A 36 -2.61 -2.99 5.71
N HIS A 37 -2.06 -3.76 6.65
CA HIS A 37 -1.77 -5.17 6.45
C HIS A 37 -3.03 -6.01 6.21
N GLU A 38 -4.14 -5.71 6.90
CA GLU A 38 -5.44 -6.35 6.67
C GLU A 38 -5.96 -6.08 5.25
N ILE A 39 -5.95 -4.83 4.80
CA ILE A 39 -6.37 -4.44 3.44
C ILE A 39 -5.54 -5.17 2.39
N ILE A 40 -4.22 -5.18 2.58
CA ILE A 40 -3.29 -5.87 1.69
C ILE A 40 -3.61 -7.37 1.62
N ASN A 41 -3.89 -8.02 2.75
CA ASN A 41 -4.27 -9.43 2.78
C ASN A 41 -5.61 -9.72 2.11
N GLU A 42 -6.59 -8.81 2.20
CA GLU A 42 -7.89 -8.95 1.53
C GLU A 42 -7.74 -8.87 0.00
N HIS A 43 -7.07 -7.83 -0.49
CA HIS A 43 -6.86 -7.63 -1.92
C HIS A 43 -5.92 -8.67 -2.53
N GLN A 44 -4.97 -9.23 -1.75
CA GLN A 44 -4.07 -10.25 -2.27
C GLN A 44 -4.78 -11.51 -2.74
N LYS A 45 -5.83 -11.93 -2.02
CA LYS A 45 -6.64 -13.08 -2.44
C LYS A 45 -7.25 -12.85 -3.82
N LEU A 46 -7.69 -11.61 -4.08
CA LEU A 46 -8.28 -11.22 -5.37
C LEU A 46 -7.20 -11.11 -6.47
N ILE A 47 -6.01 -10.62 -6.14
CA ILE A 47 -4.83 -10.59 -7.02
C ILE A 47 -4.43 -12.02 -7.44
N ASP A 48 -4.40 -12.95 -6.49
CA ASP A 48 -4.05 -14.35 -6.71
C ASP A 48 -5.11 -15.06 -7.55
N LEU A 49 -6.40 -14.79 -7.32
CA LEU A 49 -7.48 -15.26 -8.18
C LEU A 49 -7.37 -14.70 -9.61
N ALA A 50 -6.85 -13.49 -9.75
CA ALA A 50 -6.60 -12.84 -11.03
C ALA A 50 -5.26 -13.26 -11.70
N ALA A 51 -4.53 -14.25 -11.16
CA ALA A 51 -3.14 -14.58 -11.56
C ALA A 51 -2.90 -14.67 -13.07
N ASN A 52 -3.87 -15.20 -13.84
CA ASN A 52 -3.75 -15.39 -15.29
C ASN A 52 -4.26 -14.19 -16.11
N ASN A 53 -4.91 -13.20 -15.48
CA ASN A 53 -5.45 -12.02 -16.14
C ASN A 53 -4.70 -10.75 -15.68
N LYS A 54 -3.71 -10.35 -16.47
CA LYS A 54 -2.88 -9.15 -16.21
C LYS A 54 -3.70 -7.88 -16.02
N ARG A 55 -4.81 -7.71 -16.75
CA ARG A 55 -5.67 -6.53 -16.62
C ARG A 55 -6.41 -6.54 -15.28
N ALA A 56 -7.04 -7.67 -14.93
CA ALA A 56 -7.73 -7.82 -13.65
C ALA A 56 -6.76 -7.65 -12.47
N LYS A 57 -5.55 -8.24 -12.56
CA LYS A 57 -4.50 -8.05 -11.56
C LYS A 57 -4.12 -6.58 -11.37
N ASN A 58 -3.93 -5.85 -12.46
CA ASN A 58 -3.60 -4.42 -12.38
C ASN A 58 -4.75 -3.60 -11.79
N THR A 59 -5.99 -3.89 -12.16
CA THR A 59 -7.17 -3.24 -11.56
C THR A 59 -7.19 -3.48 -10.05
N GLU A 60 -6.94 -4.71 -9.62
CA GLU A 60 -6.98 -5.06 -8.21
C GLU A 60 -5.87 -4.40 -7.40
N VAL A 61 -4.66 -4.31 -7.96
CA VAL A 61 -3.56 -3.56 -7.36
C VAL A 61 -3.89 -2.08 -7.21
N GLN A 62 -4.55 -1.46 -8.20
CA GLN A 62 -4.99 -0.07 -8.09
C GLN A 62 -6.10 0.11 -7.04
N SER A 63 -7.03 -0.85 -6.97
CA SER A 63 -8.09 -0.91 -5.96
C SER A 63 -7.50 -0.97 -4.55
N MET A 64 -6.54 -1.89 -4.33
CA MET A 64 -5.82 -2.04 -3.08
C MET A 64 -5.11 -0.75 -2.67
N LYS A 65 -4.44 -0.08 -3.60
CA LYS A 65 -3.80 1.21 -3.32
C LYS A 65 -4.82 2.25 -2.86
N ALA A 66 -5.93 2.38 -3.58
CA ALA A 66 -6.98 3.33 -3.21
C ALA A 66 -7.58 3.01 -1.83
N ALA A 67 -7.75 1.72 -1.50
CA ALA A 67 -8.21 1.29 -0.18
C ALA A 67 -7.22 1.65 0.94
N ILE A 68 -5.92 1.46 0.71
CA ILE A 68 -4.86 1.87 1.65
C ILE A 68 -4.88 3.40 1.86
N ASP A 69 -4.89 4.17 0.77
CA ASP A 69 -4.92 5.64 0.83
C ASP A 69 -6.18 6.11 1.59
N GLN A 70 -7.33 5.48 1.33
CA GLN A 70 -8.59 5.78 2.02
C GLN A 70 -8.57 5.39 3.51
N TYR A 71 -7.94 4.27 3.87
CA TYR A 71 -7.80 3.86 5.27
C TYR A 71 -6.92 4.82 6.04
N VAL A 72 -5.78 5.21 5.49
CA VAL A 72 -4.90 6.19 6.12
C VAL A 72 -5.64 7.52 6.33
N GLU A 73 -6.35 8.00 5.31
CA GLU A 73 -7.07 9.26 5.41
C GLU A 73 -8.21 9.25 6.45
N ASN A 74 -8.92 8.12 6.60
CA ASN A 74 -10.11 8.05 7.45
C ASN A 74 -9.88 7.49 8.85
N SER A 75 -8.84 6.67 9.03
CA SER A 75 -8.68 5.84 10.23
C SER A 75 -7.33 6.00 10.92
N ALA A 76 -6.29 6.46 10.21
CA ALA A 76 -5.01 6.73 10.86
C ALA A 76 -5.07 8.05 11.68
N PRO A 77 -4.34 8.16 12.79
CA PRO A 77 -4.09 9.43 13.47
C PRO A 77 -3.47 10.47 12.52
N GLU A 78 -3.73 11.76 12.75
CA GLU A 78 -3.17 12.85 11.92
C GLU A 78 -1.63 12.82 11.84
N GLU A 79 -0.98 12.40 12.94
CA GLU A 79 0.47 12.22 13.00
C GLU A 79 0.93 11.17 11.97
N ASP A 80 0.30 10.00 11.95
CA ASP A 80 0.58 8.92 11.01
C ASP A 80 0.26 9.32 9.56
N LYS A 81 -0.80 10.10 9.32
CA LYS A 81 -1.10 10.63 7.97
C LYS A 81 0.03 11.49 7.43
N SER A 82 0.56 12.39 8.27
CA SER A 82 1.66 13.28 7.88
C SER A 82 2.96 12.52 7.59
N ILE A 83 3.26 11.50 8.42
CA ILE A 83 4.41 10.62 8.26
C ILE A 83 4.24 9.76 7.01
N TRP A 84 3.04 9.21 6.79
CA TRP A 84 2.69 8.43 5.61
C TRP A 84 2.95 9.21 4.32
N LEU A 85 2.39 10.42 4.22
CA LEU A 85 2.58 11.30 3.07
C LEU A 85 4.07 11.59 2.85
N THR A 86 4.82 11.86 3.91
CA THR A 86 6.25 12.17 3.81
C THR A 86 7.07 10.93 3.40
N CYS A 87 6.85 9.79 4.05
CA CYS A 87 7.61 8.55 3.89
C CYS A 87 7.35 7.88 2.53
N MET A 88 6.11 7.92 2.04
CA MET A 88 5.72 7.37 0.75
C MET A 88 6.02 8.31 -0.42
N SER A 89 6.24 9.61 -0.16
CA SER A 89 6.64 10.59 -1.18
C SER A 89 8.15 10.82 -1.27
N SER A 90 8.92 10.41 -0.27
CA SER A 90 10.38 10.59 -0.26
C SER A 90 11.08 9.52 -1.12
N ASN A 91 11.77 10.01 -2.16
CA ASN A 91 12.52 9.28 -3.19
C ASN A 91 13.50 8.24 -2.65
#